data_AF-A0AAT9R5A2-F1
#
_entry.id   AF-A0AAT9R5A2-F1
#
_cell.length_a   1.000
_cell.length_b   1.000
_cell.length_c   1.000
_cell.angle_alpha   90.00
_cell.angle_beta   90.00
_cell.angle_gamma   90.00
#
_symmetry.space_group_name_H-M   'P 1'
#
loop_
_entity.id
_entity.type
_entity.pdbx_description
1 polymer ?
#
loop_
_entity_poly.entity_id
_entity_poly.type
_entity_poly.pdbx_seq_one_letter_code
_entity_poly.pdbx_strand_id
1 'polypeptide(L)'
;MSTNLEPQPHPQTGPPPPLRLPVSAVPEGCVAWSGDKMEVWARTRPPVWVPARTRPLHLLAVVPGGLIVGFWLANFAGVLAALAALVPLQLVWTLVRPEVVRFSAPVLMLLLAWHGGSRDVATLLGTLAVTFTWAMAEIRLSKRRLQRQWALAAAEGATATVPDEAGPLRRGRFLIGLGWVLTVLGVALLTLASGWDVATDRHEATLVGWFVVGWGLTSLLSGWLGRRRAAALRGAPVPVLRVLVRDGADGDAEVFAADDVAALRPLFTVAAEEWYEESDEEDEERISAEELDELLDAVESDDDDDDDEQPGPLREAVLYGPPHEGAEVVIVSAAEKPEGSAGSEKPEGSQGPDGPSESEQPGDPRGPVDLKKPAQQGDADASEGGGGSPAELVVESSTGPVRPLSDRAVRRRAAAQKARARRSTVHEELRATAVTESRARLGDEPVSVRRWRAGWPDWTSALSMIAAIAVIGLYPNGLKQYVLGGILGVFGVLVLPQMLAWRITADRSGLWLSDWRGARHIEWDHLLTVQCSGSVLTVDSRRASFPTWTVRAERWRWLERKLRLVHPYERTAAEITAMWREPALRPGGEYGGRGLPLWPLSVVLAVLWVAALVLAP
;
A
#
# COMPACT_ATOMS: atom_id res chain seq x y z
N MET A 1 -29.57 38.04 19.96
CA MET A 1 -29.33 37.11 21.07
C MET A 1 -28.17 36.22 20.65
N SER A 2 -26.96 36.56 21.07
CA SER A 2 -25.76 35.75 20.81
C SER A 2 -25.60 34.79 21.97
N THR A 3 -25.94 33.53 21.76
CA THR A 3 -25.68 32.45 22.72
C THR A 3 -24.18 32.14 22.68
N ASN A 4 -23.45 32.64 23.68
CA ASN A 4 -22.12 32.15 24.02
C ASN A 4 -22.25 30.67 24.41
N LEU A 5 -21.99 29.78 23.47
CA LEU A 5 -21.70 28.38 23.77
C LEU A 5 -20.28 28.36 24.34
N GLU A 6 -20.20 28.37 25.66
CA GLU A 6 -18.96 28.12 26.39
C GLU A 6 -18.45 26.73 25.99
N PRO A 7 -17.30 26.60 25.32
CA PRO A 7 -16.81 25.31 24.87
C PRO A 7 -16.55 24.44 26.09
N GLN A 8 -17.34 23.38 26.26
CA GLN A 8 -17.09 22.42 27.33
C GLN A 8 -15.66 21.89 27.16
N PRO A 9 -14.83 21.91 28.21
CA PRO A 9 -13.51 21.31 28.16
C PRO A 9 -13.71 19.80 27.98
N HIS A 10 -13.48 19.30 26.76
CA HIS A 10 -13.37 17.87 26.53
C HIS A 10 -12.32 17.33 27.51
N PRO A 11 -12.65 16.33 28.35
CA PRO A 11 -11.66 15.72 29.23
C PRO A 11 -10.50 15.28 28.35
N GLN A 12 -9.30 15.79 28.64
CA GLN A 12 -8.08 15.30 27.99
C GLN A 12 -7.86 13.88 28.51
N THR A 13 -8.53 12.93 27.89
CA THR A 13 -8.24 11.52 28.06
C THR A 13 -6.80 11.36 27.58
N GLY A 14 -5.88 11.08 28.49
CA GLY A 14 -4.52 10.73 28.13
C GLY A 14 -4.52 9.57 27.13
N PRO A 15 -3.41 9.36 26.40
CA PRO A 15 -3.31 8.21 25.50
C PRO A 15 -3.65 6.93 26.27
N PRO A 16 -4.42 6.01 25.67
CA PRO A 16 -4.76 4.75 26.31
C PRO A 16 -3.47 4.02 26.73
N PRO A 17 -3.46 3.33 27.88
CA PRO A 17 -2.30 2.54 28.28
C PRO A 17 -2.00 1.48 27.21
N PRO A 18 -0.72 1.10 27.03
CA PRO A 18 -0.36 0.09 26.06
C PRO A 18 -1.02 -1.25 26.38
N LEU A 19 -1.44 -1.96 25.33
CA LEU A 19 -1.96 -3.33 25.43
C LEU A 19 -0.83 -4.23 25.92
N ARG A 20 -1.07 -4.95 27.03
CA ARG A 20 -0.03 -5.74 27.69
C ARG A 20 0.15 -7.09 27.03
N LEU A 21 1.41 -7.50 26.91
CA LEU A 21 1.75 -8.82 26.43
C LEU A 21 1.56 -9.84 27.57
N PRO A 22 0.96 -11.02 27.34
CA PRO A 22 0.87 -12.08 28.32
C PRO A 22 2.25 -12.44 28.87
N VAL A 23 2.36 -12.63 30.19
CA VAL A 23 3.65 -12.93 30.84
C VAL A 23 4.27 -14.23 30.30
N SER A 24 3.45 -15.18 29.86
CA SER A 24 3.90 -16.43 29.22
C SER A 24 4.61 -16.21 27.88
N ALA A 25 4.31 -15.12 27.17
CA ALA A 25 4.94 -14.80 25.89
C ALA A 25 6.24 -13.99 26.04
N VAL A 26 6.59 -13.57 27.25
CA VAL A 26 7.84 -12.85 27.55
C VAL A 26 8.90 -13.87 27.95
N PRO A 27 9.97 -14.07 27.15
CA PRO A 27 11.04 -14.99 27.52
C PRO A 27 11.71 -14.62 28.85
N GLU A 28 12.16 -15.62 29.59
CA GLU A 28 12.87 -15.40 30.85
C GLU A 28 14.10 -14.52 30.65
N GLY A 29 14.26 -13.52 31.52
CA GLY A 29 15.37 -12.56 31.46
C GLY A 29 15.25 -11.52 30.35
N CYS A 30 14.14 -11.45 29.61
CA CYS A 30 13.94 -10.42 28.58
C CYS A 30 13.99 -9.01 29.19
N VAL A 31 14.95 -8.21 28.73
CA VAL A 31 15.22 -6.88 29.27
C VAL A 31 14.40 -5.83 28.53
N ALA A 32 13.82 -4.90 29.28
CA ALA A 32 13.17 -3.71 28.71
C ALA A 32 14.18 -2.84 27.97
N TRP A 33 13.93 -2.57 26.69
CA TRP A 33 14.77 -1.66 25.92
C TRP A 33 14.39 -0.22 26.23
N SER A 34 15.04 0.33 27.26
CA SER A 34 14.84 1.70 27.76
C SER A 34 15.25 2.77 26.74
N GLY A 35 14.65 3.95 26.84
CA GLY A 35 14.96 5.14 26.06
C GLY A 35 16.44 5.53 26.07
N ASP A 36 17.16 5.33 27.18
CA ASP A 36 18.59 5.66 27.29
C ASP A 36 19.48 4.76 26.41
N LYS A 37 19.38 3.44 26.57
CA LYS A 37 20.08 2.44 25.73
C LYS A 37 19.80 2.67 24.25
N MET A 38 18.57 3.08 23.99
CA MET A 38 18.04 3.30 22.66
C MET A 38 18.52 4.62 22.04
N GLU A 39 18.68 5.68 22.83
CA GLU A 39 19.32 6.91 22.38
C GLU A 39 20.77 6.64 21.96
N VAL A 40 21.50 5.82 22.72
CA VAL A 40 22.87 5.42 22.37
C VAL A 40 22.90 4.65 21.04
N TRP A 41 21.97 3.70 20.85
CA TRP A 41 21.80 3.00 19.57
C TRP A 41 21.47 3.96 18.43
N ALA A 42 20.56 4.91 18.64
CA ALA A 42 20.14 5.89 17.64
C ALA A 42 21.27 6.87 17.25
N ARG A 43 22.17 7.22 18.17
CA ARG A 43 23.36 8.05 17.88
C ARG A 43 24.34 7.36 16.94
N THR A 44 24.27 6.05 16.74
CA THR A 44 25.12 5.33 15.79
C THR A 44 24.60 5.36 14.35
N ARG A 45 23.51 6.08 14.05
CA ARG A 45 23.00 6.24 12.69
C ARG A 45 24.05 6.85 11.74
N PRO A 46 24.01 6.49 10.45
CA PRO A 46 24.83 7.16 9.46
C PRO A 46 24.44 8.64 9.35
N PRO A 47 25.38 9.52 8.97
CA PRO A 47 25.09 10.94 8.82
C PRO A 47 24.04 11.16 7.71
N VAL A 48 23.29 12.26 7.78
CA VAL A 48 22.10 12.52 6.94
C VAL A 48 22.39 12.48 5.43
N TRP A 49 23.62 12.76 5.02
CA TRP A 49 24.03 12.72 3.61
C TRP A 49 24.26 11.30 3.09
N VAL A 50 24.44 10.30 3.96
CA VAL A 50 24.49 8.88 3.59
C VAL A 50 23.03 8.40 3.51
N PRO A 51 22.54 8.03 2.32
CA PRO A 51 21.17 7.59 2.19
C PRO A 51 20.96 6.30 3.02
N ALA A 52 20.12 6.39 4.04
CA ALA A 52 19.53 5.21 4.66
C ALA A 52 18.66 4.49 3.62
N ARG A 53 18.40 3.20 3.82
CA ARG A 53 17.59 2.40 2.87
C ARG A 53 16.29 3.15 2.55
N THR A 54 16.20 3.62 1.31
CA THR A 54 15.10 4.46 0.86
C THR A 54 13.87 3.60 0.57
N ARG A 55 12.67 4.20 0.67
CA ARG A 55 11.43 3.57 0.20
C ARG A 55 11.58 3.09 -1.25
N PRO A 56 10.92 2.01 -1.67
CA PRO A 56 10.95 1.52 -3.05
C PRO A 56 10.70 2.63 -4.08
N LEU A 57 9.83 3.58 -3.75
CA LEU A 57 9.52 4.76 -4.57
C LEU A 57 10.75 5.62 -4.93
N HIS A 58 11.73 5.73 -4.04
CA HIS A 58 12.97 6.43 -4.39
C HIS A 58 13.86 5.61 -5.34
N LEU A 59 13.80 4.28 -5.30
CA LEU A 59 14.48 3.47 -6.32
C LEU A 59 13.85 3.72 -7.70
N LEU A 60 12.52 3.87 -7.75
CA LEU A 60 11.78 4.27 -8.94
C LEU A 60 12.25 5.60 -9.53
N ALA A 61 12.72 6.55 -8.71
CA ALA A 61 13.30 7.82 -9.19
C ALA A 61 14.79 7.70 -9.55
N VAL A 62 15.58 6.94 -8.78
CA VAL A 62 17.03 6.81 -8.96
C VAL A 62 17.38 5.97 -10.18
N VAL A 63 16.59 4.94 -10.50
CA VAL A 63 16.84 4.05 -11.63
C VAL A 63 16.78 4.79 -12.98
N PRO A 64 15.72 5.56 -13.31
CA PRO A 64 15.67 6.36 -14.53
C PRO A 64 16.81 7.37 -14.59
N GLY A 65 17.10 8.07 -13.49
CA GLY A 65 18.21 9.03 -13.44
C GLY A 65 19.56 8.37 -13.74
N GLY A 66 19.83 7.21 -13.17
CA GLY A 66 21.03 6.42 -13.46
C GLY A 66 21.05 5.88 -14.89
N LEU A 67 19.91 5.46 -15.44
CA LEU A 67 19.78 5.00 -16.83
C LEU A 67 20.02 6.14 -17.84
N ILE A 68 19.55 7.35 -17.56
CA ILE A 68 19.84 8.54 -18.38
C ILE A 68 21.34 8.81 -18.43
N VAL A 69 22.03 8.72 -17.28
CA VAL A 69 23.50 8.87 -17.23
C VAL A 69 24.20 7.73 -17.97
N GLY A 70 23.74 6.49 -17.78
CA GLY A 70 24.24 5.34 -18.52
C GLY A 70 24.08 5.49 -20.03
N PHE A 71 22.89 5.91 -20.48
CA PHE A 71 22.60 6.18 -21.89
C PHE A 71 23.52 7.27 -22.45
N TRP A 72 23.75 8.35 -21.69
CA TRP A 72 24.68 9.40 -22.08
C TRP A 72 26.11 8.86 -22.25
N LEU A 73 26.58 8.05 -21.30
CA LEU A 73 27.91 7.42 -21.37
C LEU A 73 28.04 6.47 -22.57
N ALA A 74 27.02 5.67 -22.84
CA ALA A 74 27.04 4.72 -23.95
C ALA A 74 27.05 5.40 -25.31
N ASN A 75 26.20 6.42 -25.51
CA ASN A 75 26.01 7.03 -26.83
C ASN A 75 26.97 8.19 -27.13
N PHE A 76 27.33 9.00 -26.12
CA PHE A 76 28.15 10.19 -26.36
C PHE A 76 29.61 10.00 -25.94
N ALA A 77 29.88 9.20 -24.90
CA ALA A 77 31.25 8.95 -24.42
C ALA A 77 31.87 7.66 -25.00
N GLY A 78 31.13 6.91 -25.82
CA GLY A 78 31.63 5.67 -26.45
C GLY A 78 31.93 4.54 -25.44
N VAL A 79 31.35 4.61 -24.24
CA VAL A 79 31.54 3.58 -23.21
C VAL A 79 30.75 2.33 -23.61
N LEU A 80 31.34 1.14 -23.46
CA LEU A 80 30.64 -0.12 -23.70
C LEU A 80 29.33 -0.17 -22.89
N ALA A 81 28.21 -0.53 -23.53
CA ALA A 81 26.88 -0.54 -22.92
C ALA A 81 26.83 -1.34 -21.60
N ALA A 82 27.57 -2.44 -21.50
CA ALA A 82 27.69 -3.24 -20.27
C ALA A 82 28.33 -2.46 -19.12
N LEU A 83 29.37 -1.65 -19.40
CA LEU A 83 30.02 -0.79 -18.41
C LEU A 83 29.13 0.40 -18.04
N ALA A 84 28.43 0.97 -19.03
CA ALA A 84 27.48 2.05 -18.79
C ALA A 84 26.32 1.62 -17.89
N ALA A 85 25.84 0.37 -18.01
CA ALA A 85 24.82 -0.22 -17.14
C ALA A 85 25.28 -0.38 -15.67
N LEU A 86 26.59 -0.44 -15.40
CA LEU A 86 27.11 -0.49 -14.03
C LEU A 86 26.85 0.81 -13.25
N VAL A 87 26.66 1.94 -13.93
CA VAL A 87 26.39 3.22 -13.25
C VAL A 87 25.04 3.22 -12.53
N PRO A 88 23.89 2.95 -13.18
CA PRO A 88 22.62 2.82 -12.46
C PRO A 88 22.65 1.66 -11.46
N LEU A 89 23.31 0.54 -11.76
CA LEU A 89 23.45 -0.56 -10.79
C LEU A 89 24.24 -0.16 -9.54
N GLN A 90 25.32 0.62 -9.69
CA GLN A 90 26.10 1.13 -8.59
C GLN A 90 25.25 2.02 -7.68
N LEU A 91 24.43 2.92 -8.25
CA LEU A 91 23.48 3.74 -7.48
C LEU A 91 22.48 2.85 -6.72
N VAL A 92 21.94 1.83 -7.37
CA VAL A 92 21.02 0.88 -6.73
C VAL A 92 21.68 0.11 -5.60
N TRP A 93 22.90 -0.39 -5.81
CA TRP A 93 23.67 -1.10 -4.79
C TRP A 93 23.99 -0.21 -3.61
N THR A 94 24.33 1.06 -3.82
CA THR A 94 24.56 1.98 -2.69
C THR A 94 23.35 2.15 -1.79
N LEU A 95 22.14 2.12 -2.37
CA LEU A 95 20.88 2.27 -1.63
C LEU A 95 20.42 0.95 -1.02
N VAL A 96 20.54 -0.16 -1.75
CA VAL A 96 19.92 -1.45 -1.38
C VAL A 96 20.94 -2.44 -0.78
N ARG A 97 22.18 -2.47 -1.28
CA ARG A 97 23.22 -3.47 -0.99
C ARG A 97 24.63 -2.87 -0.92
N PRO A 98 24.96 -2.08 0.12
CA PRO A 98 26.30 -1.50 0.28
C PRO A 98 27.41 -2.56 0.38
N GLU A 99 27.08 -3.81 0.68
CA GLU A 99 28.00 -4.94 0.66
C GLU A 99 28.60 -5.19 -0.73
N VAL A 100 27.78 -5.04 -1.78
CA VAL A 100 28.22 -5.23 -3.18
C VAL A 100 29.13 -4.09 -3.62
N VAL A 101 28.80 -2.86 -3.18
CA VAL A 101 29.56 -1.64 -3.47
C VAL A 101 31.03 -1.75 -3.08
N ARG A 102 31.32 -2.46 -1.99
CA ARG A 102 32.69 -2.69 -1.51
C ARG A 102 33.56 -3.41 -2.52
N PHE A 103 32.96 -4.25 -3.36
CA PHE A 103 33.65 -5.00 -4.41
C PHE A 103 33.49 -4.33 -5.77
N SER A 104 32.31 -3.78 -6.08
CA SER A 104 32.05 -3.17 -7.39
C SER A 104 32.74 -1.82 -7.56
N ALA A 105 32.89 -1.01 -6.51
CA ALA A 105 33.51 0.31 -6.63
C ALA A 105 34.99 0.25 -7.05
N PRO A 106 35.86 -0.57 -6.43
CA PRO A 106 37.25 -0.71 -6.90
C PRO A 106 37.35 -1.22 -8.34
N VAL A 107 36.49 -2.18 -8.72
CA VAL A 107 36.43 -2.70 -10.09
C VAL A 107 36.02 -1.61 -11.08
N LEU A 108 34.99 -0.82 -10.73
CA LEU A 108 34.52 0.28 -11.57
C LEU A 108 35.57 1.40 -11.68
N MET A 109 36.29 1.73 -10.60
CA MET A 109 37.42 2.66 -10.66
C MET A 109 38.54 2.15 -11.58
N LEU A 110 38.89 0.86 -11.49
CA LEU A 110 39.89 0.26 -12.37
C LEU A 110 39.45 0.32 -13.83
N LEU A 111 38.17 0.03 -14.11
CA LEU A 111 37.60 0.08 -15.45
C LEU A 111 37.57 1.50 -16.01
N LEU A 112 37.20 2.49 -15.20
CA LEU A 112 37.24 3.91 -15.54
C LEU A 112 38.68 4.38 -15.82
N ALA A 113 39.64 3.99 -14.98
CA ALA A 113 41.05 4.32 -15.20
C ALA A 113 41.64 3.62 -16.44
N TRP A 114 41.14 2.44 -16.80
CA TRP A 114 41.59 1.69 -17.97
C TRP A 114 41.07 2.28 -19.29
N HIS A 115 39.79 2.66 -19.34
CA HIS A 115 39.15 3.17 -20.56
C HIS A 115 39.25 4.69 -20.69
N GLY A 116 39.37 5.39 -19.57
CA GLY A 116 39.45 6.84 -19.51
C GLY A 116 40.88 7.35 -19.55
N GLY A 117 41.14 8.34 -20.41
CA GLY A 117 42.41 9.06 -20.37
C GLY A 117 42.56 9.82 -19.04
N SER A 118 43.78 9.90 -18.49
CA SER A 118 44.04 10.59 -17.22
C SER A 118 43.70 12.09 -17.20
N ARG A 119 43.41 12.68 -18.36
CA ARG A 119 42.99 14.08 -18.54
C ARG A 119 41.52 14.24 -18.93
N ASP A 120 40.77 13.15 -19.06
CA ASP A 120 39.35 13.21 -19.39
C ASP A 120 38.54 13.60 -18.14
N VAL A 121 37.84 14.72 -18.24
CA VAL A 121 37.03 15.28 -17.15
C VAL A 121 35.90 14.31 -16.76
N ALA A 122 35.31 13.59 -17.74
CA ALA A 122 34.24 12.64 -17.46
C ALA A 122 34.74 11.47 -16.59
N THR A 123 35.92 10.93 -16.92
CA THR A 123 36.59 9.88 -16.14
C THR A 123 36.90 10.34 -14.70
N LEU A 124 37.37 11.57 -14.52
CA LEU A 124 37.62 12.14 -13.18
C LEU A 124 36.33 12.29 -12.37
N LEU A 125 35.26 12.82 -12.96
CA LEU A 125 33.95 12.94 -12.31
C LEU A 125 33.35 11.57 -11.96
N GLY A 126 33.44 10.61 -12.88
CA GLY A 126 33.01 9.22 -12.66
C GLY A 126 33.77 8.59 -11.50
N THR A 127 35.09 8.73 -11.46
CA THR A 127 35.92 8.19 -10.37
C THR A 127 35.57 8.84 -9.04
N LEU A 128 35.34 10.16 -9.01
CA LEU A 128 34.90 10.88 -7.80
C LEU A 128 33.51 10.42 -7.33
N ALA A 129 32.57 10.18 -8.25
CA ALA A 129 31.26 9.63 -7.90
C ALA A 129 31.38 8.19 -7.34
N VAL A 130 32.24 7.37 -7.91
CA VAL A 130 32.48 5.99 -7.44
C VAL A 130 33.19 5.98 -6.08
N THR A 131 34.14 6.88 -5.81
CA THR A 131 34.78 7.00 -4.49
C THR A 131 33.79 7.45 -3.44
N PHE A 132 32.91 8.40 -3.77
CA PHE A 132 31.88 8.88 -2.88
C PHE A 132 30.87 7.78 -2.53
N THR A 133 30.38 7.04 -3.53
CA THR A 133 29.48 5.89 -3.31
C THR A 133 30.14 4.78 -2.47
N TRP A 134 31.44 4.54 -2.66
CA TRP A 134 32.19 3.60 -1.83
C TRP A 134 32.31 4.07 -0.38
N ALA A 135 32.66 5.33 -0.15
CA ALA A 135 32.74 5.91 1.18
C ALA A 135 31.38 5.86 1.92
N MET A 136 30.28 6.13 1.22
CA MET A 136 28.92 5.97 1.75
C MET A 136 28.66 4.54 2.21
N ALA A 137 29.01 3.55 1.38
CA ALA A 137 28.82 2.14 1.70
C ALA A 137 29.63 1.71 2.93
N GLU A 138 30.90 2.10 3.03
CA GLU A 138 31.76 1.78 4.18
C GLU A 138 31.25 2.42 5.49
N ILE A 139 30.85 3.69 5.46
CA ILE A 139 30.25 4.36 6.62
C ILE A 139 29.00 3.60 7.07
N ARG A 140 28.13 3.25 6.12
CA ARG A 140 26.89 2.53 6.39
C ARG A 140 27.13 1.15 6.99
N LEU A 141 28.07 0.38 6.43
CA LEU A 141 28.45 -0.93 6.96
C LEU A 141 29.10 -0.83 8.35
N SER A 142 29.92 0.18 8.60
CA SER A 142 30.51 0.46 9.91
C SER A 142 29.43 0.78 10.95
N LYS A 143 28.50 1.67 10.63
CA LYS A 143 27.37 2.02 11.51
C LYS A 143 26.46 0.82 11.80
N ARG A 144 26.19 -0.04 10.81
CA ARG A 144 25.46 -1.29 11.01
C ARG A 144 26.10 -2.20 12.05
N ARG A 145 27.43 -2.34 12.02
CA ARG A 145 28.17 -3.15 13.00
C ARG A 145 28.05 -2.56 14.41
N LEU A 146 28.17 -1.24 14.54
CA LEU A 146 27.99 -0.55 15.81
C LEU A 146 26.56 -0.70 16.35
N GLN A 147 25.54 -0.51 15.51
CA GLN A 147 24.14 -0.74 15.88
C GLN A 147 23.92 -2.15 16.40
N ARG A 148 24.46 -3.16 15.70
CA ARG A 148 24.39 -4.56 16.14
C ARG A 148 25.06 -4.77 17.50
N GLN A 149 26.23 -4.18 17.74
CA GLN A 149 26.92 -4.27 19.03
C GLN A 149 26.10 -3.65 20.16
N TRP A 150 25.51 -2.48 19.95
CA TRP A 150 24.65 -1.84 20.94
C TRP A 150 23.36 -2.61 21.20
N ALA A 151 22.75 -3.19 20.17
CA ALA A 151 21.59 -4.06 20.32
C ALA A 151 21.91 -5.31 21.15
N LEU A 152 23.06 -5.95 20.88
CA LEU A 152 23.53 -7.10 21.66
C LEU A 152 23.84 -6.72 23.11
N ALA A 153 24.47 -5.56 23.33
CA ALA A 153 24.74 -5.06 24.68
C ALA A 153 23.45 -4.71 25.43
N ALA A 154 22.45 -4.15 24.75
CA ALA A 154 21.15 -3.80 25.34
C ALA A 154 20.36 -5.01 25.81
N ALA A 155 20.52 -6.16 25.13
CA ALA A 155 19.90 -7.43 25.49
C ALA A 155 20.54 -8.07 26.73
N GLU A 156 21.70 -7.59 27.20
CA GLU A 156 22.38 -8.06 28.43
C GLU A 156 22.61 -9.59 28.47
N GLY A 157 22.74 -10.21 27.29
CA GLY A 157 22.90 -11.66 27.16
C GLY A 157 21.59 -12.47 27.19
N ALA A 158 20.43 -11.82 27.35
CA ALA A 158 19.13 -12.46 27.20
C ALA A 158 18.97 -12.94 25.75
N THR A 159 18.80 -14.25 25.59
CA THR A 159 18.56 -14.89 24.29
C THR A 159 17.43 -15.90 24.40
N ALA A 160 16.62 -16.01 23.36
CA ALA A 160 15.56 -17.01 23.27
C ALA A 160 15.48 -17.57 21.85
N THR A 161 14.93 -18.77 21.71
CA THR A 161 14.53 -19.30 20.40
C THR A 161 13.33 -18.54 19.88
N VAL A 162 13.29 -18.28 18.58
CA VAL A 162 12.11 -17.70 17.94
C VAL A 162 10.95 -18.70 18.10
N PRO A 163 9.74 -18.26 18.50
CA PRO A 163 8.58 -19.15 18.61
C PRO A 163 8.29 -19.87 17.29
N ASP A 164 7.90 -21.14 17.38
CA ASP A 164 7.59 -21.96 16.20
C ASP A 164 6.36 -21.44 15.41
N GLU A 165 5.47 -20.72 16.10
CA GLU A 165 4.32 -19.99 15.54
C GLU A 165 4.72 -18.92 14.51
N ALA A 166 5.97 -18.44 14.54
CA ALA A 166 6.49 -17.59 13.49
C ALA A 166 6.69 -18.43 12.21
N GLY A 167 5.63 -18.57 11.41
CA GLY A 167 5.61 -19.35 10.16
C GLY A 167 6.75 -18.97 9.20
N PRO A 168 7.07 -19.81 8.19
CA PRO A 168 8.30 -19.75 7.40
C PRO A 168 8.58 -18.38 6.78
N LEU A 169 9.55 -17.63 7.31
CA LEU A 169 9.97 -16.31 6.80
C LEU A 169 10.03 -16.30 5.26
N ARG A 170 8.98 -15.76 4.62
CA ARG A 170 8.79 -15.78 3.15
C ARG A 170 9.83 -14.95 2.44
N ARG A 171 10.51 -14.10 3.20
CA ARG A 171 11.48 -13.16 2.69
C ARG A 171 12.58 -13.84 1.89
N GLY A 172 12.63 -13.45 0.63
CA GLY A 172 13.63 -13.89 -0.33
C GLY A 172 13.11 -14.90 -1.34
N ARG A 173 11.98 -15.61 -1.11
CA ARG A 173 11.34 -16.41 -2.17
C ARG A 173 10.89 -15.51 -3.32
N PHE A 174 10.12 -14.46 -3.00
CA PHE A 174 9.69 -13.46 -3.97
C PHE A 174 10.88 -12.83 -4.73
N LEU A 175 11.91 -12.36 -4.00
CA LEU A 175 13.09 -11.76 -4.63
C LEU A 175 13.90 -12.74 -5.49
N ILE A 176 13.90 -14.04 -5.13
CA ILE A 176 14.53 -15.08 -5.95
C ILE A 176 13.72 -15.28 -7.23
N GLY A 177 12.40 -15.42 -7.13
CA GLY A 177 11.51 -15.55 -8.29
C GLY A 177 11.61 -14.34 -9.24
N LEU A 178 11.43 -13.14 -8.69
CA LEU A 178 11.58 -11.87 -9.41
C LEU A 178 12.98 -11.75 -10.04
N GLY A 179 14.03 -12.11 -9.29
CA GLY A 179 15.40 -12.06 -9.77
C GLY A 179 15.65 -12.99 -10.96
N TRP A 180 15.07 -14.19 -10.94
CA TRP A 180 15.10 -15.12 -12.07
C TRP A 180 14.37 -14.55 -13.29
N VAL A 181 13.13 -14.09 -13.11
CA VAL A 181 12.31 -13.49 -14.18
C VAL A 181 13.05 -12.33 -14.83
N LEU A 182 13.57 -11.39 -14.04
CA LEU A 182 14.33 -10.23 -14.55
C LEU A 182 15.62 -10.65 -15.26
N THR A 183 16.35 -11.64 -14.74
CA THR A 183 17.58 -12.12 -15.40
C THR A 183 17.25 -12.73 -16.76
N VAL A 184 16.22 -13.58 -16.85
CA VAL A 184 15.76 -14.19 -18.11
C VAL A 184 15.29 -13.11 -19.09
N LEU A 185 14.50 -12.15 -18.62
CA LEU A 185 14.02 -11.03 -19.44
C LEU A 185 15.19 -10.19 -19.98
N GLY A 186 16.17 -9.87 -19.15
CA GLY A 186 17.37 -9.14 -19.56
C GLY A 186 18.20 -9.90 -20.59
N VAL A 187 18.39 -11.21 -20.41
CA VAL A 187 19.06 -12.07 -21.39
C VAL A 187 18.27 -12.11 -22.70
N ALA A 188 16.94 -12.25 -22.66
CA ALA A 188 16.09 -12.23 -23.84
C ALA A 188 16.23 -10.89 -24.60
N LEU A 189 16.21 -9.76 -23.90
CA LEU A 189 16.45 -8.44 -24.48
C LEU A 189 17.83 -8.36 -25.16
N LEU A 190 18.89 -8.88 -24.53
CA LEU A 190 20.22 -8.92 -25.13
C LEU A 190 20.25 -9.79 -26.41
N THR A 191 19.56 -10.93 -26.42
CA THR A 191 19.46 -11.78 -27.61
C THR A 191 18.66 -11.11 -28.74
N LEU A 192 17.55 -10.42 -28.42
CA LEU A 192 16.74 -9.72 -29.41
C LEU A 192 17.45 -8.51 -29.98
N ALA A 193 18.18 -7.75 -29.15
CA ALA A 193 18.98 -6.60 -29.58
C ALA A 193 20.02 -6.98 -30.63
N SER A 194 20.55 -8.20 -30.58
CA SER A 194 21.52 -8.68 -31.58
C SER A 194 20.92 -8.82 -32.99
N GLY A 195 19.60 -9.00 -33.09
CA GLY A 195 18.89 -9.14 -34.37
C GLY A 195 18.32 -7.83 -34.94
N TRP A 196 18.46 -6.70 -34.25
CA TRP A 196 17.96 -5.40 -34.74
C TRP A 196 18.98 -4.73 -35.66
N ASP A 197 18.56 -4.38 -36.88
CA ASP A 197 19.42 -3.80 -37.93
C ASP A 197 19.75 -2.31 -37.73
N VAL A 198 18.97 -1.58 -36.92
CA VAL A 198 19.23 -0.16 -36.65
C VAL A 198 20.27 -0.03 -35.54
N ALA A 199 21.43 0.54 -35.88
CA ALA A 199 22.57 0.65 -34.98
C ALA A 199 22.29 1.44 -33.68
N THR A 200 21.40 2.44 -33.73
CA THR A 200 21.02 3.25 -32.57
C THR A 200 20.20 2.44 -31.57
N ASP A 201 19.20 1.69 -32.06
CA ASP A 201 18.32 0.86 -31.22
C ASP A 201 19.09 -0.28 -30.52
N ARG A 202 20.17 -0.78 -31.16
CA ARG A 202 21.00 -1.85 -30.62
C ARG A 202 21.74 -1.44 -29.33
N HIS A 203 22.31 -0.24 -29.28
CA HIS A 203 23.06 0.22 -28.10
C HIS A 203 22.14 0.45 -26.90
N GLU A 204 20.97 1.05 -27.15
CA GLU A 204 19.92 1.26 -26.16
C GLU A 204 19.44 -0.06 -25.56
N ALA A 205 19.03 -1.00 -26.41
CA ALA A 205 18.53 -2.29 -25.98
C ALA A 205 19.60 -3.09 -25.24
N THR A 206 20.86 -2.99 -25.67
CA THR A 206 21.98 -3.67 -25.00
C THR A 206 22.22 -3.11 -23.61
N LEU A 207 22.19 -1.78 -23.44
CA LEU A 207 22.34 -1.14 -22.12
C LEU A 207 21.22 -1.54 -21.17
N VAL A 208 19.97 -1.45 -21.64
CA VAL A 208 18.80 -1.83 -20.85
C VAL A 208 18.86 -3.32 -20.49
N GLY A 209 19.22 -4.18 -21.45
CA GLY A 209 19.40 -5.61 -21.22
C GLY A 209 20.41 -5.91 -20.11
N TRP A 210 21.61 -5.32 -20.17
CA TRP A 210 22.64 -5.49 -19.13
C TRP A 210 22.21 -4.95 -17.77
N PHE A 211 21.53 -3.80 -17.74
CA PHE A 211 20.98 -3.24 -16.51
C PHE A 211 19.96 -4.20 -15.88
N VAL A 212 19.01 -4.72 -16.67
CA VAL A 212 17.97 -5.65 -16.22
C VAL A 212 18.59 -6.97 -15.73
N VAL A 213 19.60 -7.50 -16.41
CA VAL A 213 20.36 -8.67 -15.93
C VAL A 213 21.03 -8.39 -14.58
N GLY A 214 21.75 -7.26 -14.46
CA GLY A 214 22.40 -6.89 -13.21
C GLY A 214 21.41 -6.70 -12.06
N TRP A 215 20.23 -6.14 -12.33
CA TRP A 215 19.15 -5.99 -11.36
C TRP A 215 18.58 -7.35 -10.94
N GLY A 216 18.37 -8.25 -11.90
CA GLY A 216 17.93 -9.62 -11.65
C GLY A 216 18.90 -10.37 -10.72
N LEU A 217 20.20 -10.35 -11.03
CA LEU A 217 21.24 -10.94 -10.19
C LEU A 217 21.30 -10.31 -8.79
N THR A 218 21.10 -8.99 -8.70
CA THR A 218 21.05 -8.28 -7.41
C THR A 218 19.86 -8.74 -6.57
N SER A 219 18.72 -8.98 -7.20
CA SER A 219 17.50 -9.47 -6.55
C SER A 219 17.68 -10.92 -6.09
N LEU A 220 18.30 -11.78 -6.90
CA LEU A 220 18.68 -13.15 -6.51
C LEU A 220 19.60 -13.17 -5.28
N LEU A 221 20.70 -12.41 -5.32
CA LEU A 221 21.63 -12.30 -4.19
C LEU A 221 20.93 -11.76 -2.93
N SER A 222 20.05 -10.78 -3.13
CA SER A 222 19.23 -10.19 -2.06
C SER A 222 18.29 -11.19 -1.41
N GLY A 223 17.63 -12.02 -2.22
CA GLY A 223 16.74 -13.06 -1.73
C GLY A 223 17.52 -14.19 -1.03
N TRP A 224 18.65 -14.61 -1.60
CA TRP A 224 19.51 -15.62 -0.98
C TRP A 224 20.06 -15.17 0.39
N LEU A 225 20.58 -13.93 0.48
CA LEU A 225 21.04 -13.36 1.76
C LEU A 225 19.89 -13.15 2.75
N GLY A 226 18.67 -12.86 2.28
CA GLY A 226 17.47 -12.81 3.10
C GLY A 226 17.18 -14.18 3.73
N ARG A 227 17.13 -15.23 2.91
CA ARG A 227 16.89 -16.61 3.37
C ARG A 227 17.98 -17.10 4.33
N ARG A 228 19.25 -16.78 4.08
CA ARG A 228 20.34 -17.14 4.99
C ARG A 228 20.19 -16.46 6.36
N ARG A 229 19.76 -15.21 6.39
CA ARG A 229 19.53 -14.48 7.66
C ARG A 229 18.29 -14.96 8.38
N ALA A 230 17.21 -15.23 7.65
CA ALA A 230 16.01 -15.88 8.18
C ALA A 230 16.32 -17.23 8.81
N ALA A 231 17.10 -18.08 8.12
CA ALA A 231 17.54 -19.37 8.65
C ALA A 231 18.43 -19.20 9.89
N ALA A 232 19.32 -18.20 9.90
CA ALA A 232 20.15 -17.90 11.07
C ALA A 232 19.34 -17.39 12.28
N LEU A 233 18.23 -16.70 12.04
CA LEU A 233 17.33 -16.23 13.11
C LEU A 233 16.64 -17.40 13.82
N ARG A 234 16.37 -18.50 13.11
CA ARG A 234 15.73 -19.71 13.66
C ARG A 234 16.70 -20.76 14.17
N GLY A 235 17.88 -20.85 13.57
CA GLY A 235 18.81 -21.94 13.84
C GLY A 235 19.54 -21.85 15.19
N ALA A 236 19.44 -20.72 15.91
CA ALA A 236 20.11 -20.53 17.19
C ALA A 236 19.31 -19.56 18.07
N PRO A 237 19.48 -19.61 19.40
CA PRO A 237 18.98 -18.57 20.29
C PRO A 237 19.45 -17.18 19.87
N VAL A 238 18.53 -16.24 19.77
CA VAL A 238 18.77 -14.86 19.32
C VAL A 238 18.53 -13.88 20.47
N PRO A 239 19.19 -12.71 20.49
CA PRO A 239 18.96 -11.71 21.52
C PRO A 239 17.50 -11.26 21.52
N VAL A 240 16.93 -11.12 22.71
CA VAL A 240 15.54 -10.66 22.90
C VAL A 240 15.49 -9.34 23.64
N LEU A 241 14.57 -8.47 23.21
CA LEU A 241 14.37 -7.14 23.77
C LEU A 241 12.88 -6.87 23.92
N ARG A 242 12.43 -6.41 25.10
CA ARG A 242 11.05 -5.96 25.29
C ARG A 242 10.92 -4.52 24.78
N VAL A 243 9.93 -4.28 23.94
CA VAL A 243 9.68 -3.02 23.23
C VAL A 243 8.19 -2.69 23.22
N LEU A 244 7.84 -1.50 22.76
CA LEU A 244 6.46 -1.15 22.40
C LEU A 244 6.36 -1.08 20.87
N VAL A 245 5.27 -1.53 20.29
CA VAL A 245 5.02 -1.56 18.85
C VAL A 245 3.66 -0.95 18.55
N ARG A 246 3.54 -0.31 17.40
CA ARG A 246 2.29 0.23 16.87
C ARG A 246 2.29 0.12 15.36
N ASP A 247 1.16 -0.19 14.76
CA ASP A 247 1.03 -0.14 13.32
C ASP A 247 1.07 1.32 12.84
N GLY A 248 2.04 1.60 11.99
CA GLY A 248 2.19 2.90 11.35
C GLY A 248 1.17 3.05 10.23
N ALA A 249 0.76 4.29 9.97
CA ALA A 249 -0.09 4.65 8.82
C ALA A 249 0.59 4.49 7.44
N ASP A 250 1.65 3.68 7.35
CA ASP A 250 2.28 3.27 6.09
C ASP A 250 2.25 1.73 5.97
N GLY A 251 1.48 1.02 6.81
CA GLY A 251 1.52 -0.45 6.99
C GLY A 251 2.81 -0.99 7.64
N ASP A 252 3.81 -0.14 7.88
CA ASP A 252 5.04 -0.51 8.59
C ASP A 252 4.79 -0.51 10.12
N ALA A 253 5.21 -1.55 10.82
CA ALA A 253 5.28 -1.57 12.29
C ALA A 253 6.32 -0.55 12.80
N GLU A 254 5.88 0.41 13.63
CA GLU A 254 6.72 1.37 14.32
C GLU A 254 7.13 0.82 15.69
N VAL A 255 8.45 0.72 15.93
CA VAL A 255 8.98 0.21 17.21
C VAL A 255 9.44 1.37 18.10
N PHE A 256 9.07 1.32 19.38
CA PHE A 256 9.31 2.33 20.41
C PHE A 256 10.06 1.73 21.62
N ALA A 257 10.58 2.62 22.47
CA ALA A 257 11.16 2.24 23.75
C ALA A 257 10.11 1.60 24.67
N ALA A 258 10.53 0.67 25.52
CA ALA A 258 9.63 0.03 26.49
C ALA A 258 9.02 1.04 27.48
N ASP A 259 9.68 2.17 27.69
CA ASP A 259 9.30 3.30 28.55
C ASP A 259 8.64 4.47 27.79
N ASP A 260 8.60 4.45 26.45
CA ASP A 260 7.93 5.48 25.63
C ASP A 260 6.44 5.17 25.44
N VAL A 261 5.71 5.10 26.55
CA VAL A 261 4.26 4.79 26.59
C VAL A 261 3.40 5.85 25.88
N ALA A 262 3.97 7.02 25.61
CA ALA A 262 3.30 8.09 24.86
C ALA A 262 3.54 8.00 23.35
N ALA A 263 4.28 6.98 22.88
CA ALA A 263 4.61 6.74 21.47
C ALA A 263 5.17 7.99 20.77
N LEU A 264 6.06 8.74 21.45
CA LEU A 264 6.53 10.02 20.97
C LEU A 264 7.66 9.89 19.95
N ARG A 265 8.47 8.83 20.04
CA ARG A 265 9.72 8.70 19.28
C ARG A 265 9.89 7.28 18.73
N PRO A 266 9.27 6.97 17.57
CA PRO A 266 9.54 5.70 16.90
C PRO A 266 11.01 5.65 16.47
N LEU A 267 11.61 4.47 16.60
CA LEU A 267 13.06 4.28 16.52
C LEU A 267 13.50 3.86 15.13
N PHE A 268 12.75 2.91 14.64
CA PHE A 268 12.86 2.31 13.34
C PHE A 268 11.49 1.79 12.95
N THR A 269 11.30 1.66 11.64
CA THR A 269 10.16 0.93 11.11
C THR A 269 10.60 -0.40 10.53
N VAL A 270 9.67 -1.33 10.53
CA VAL A 270 9.82 -2.64 9.91
C VAL A 270 8.55 -2.89 9.12
N ALA A 271 8.67 -3.26 7.84
CA ALA A 271 7.52 -3.84 7.17
C ALA A 271 7.30 -5.21 7.81
N ALA A 272 6.19 -5.36 8.52
CA ALA A 272 5.78 -6.58 9.18
C ALA A 272 4.61 -7.19 8.40
N GLU A 273 4.54 -8.50 8.38
CA GLU A 273 3.38 -9.24 7.89
C GLU A 273 2.94 -10.11 9.05
N GLU A 274 1.66 -9.98 9.40
CA GLU A 274 1.00 -10.80 10.40
C GLU A 274 0.87 -12.22 9.84
N TRP A 275 1.31 -13.20 10.64
CA TRP A 275 1.13 -14.59 10.29
C TRP A 275 -0.27 -15.03 10.67
N TYR A 276 -1.15 -15.07 9.67
CA TYR A 276 -2.33 -15.91 9.74
C TYR A 276 -1.91 -17.31 9.31
N GLU A 277 -2.38 -18.33 10.01
CA GLU A 277 -2.38 -19.70 9.47
C GLU A 277 -3.24 -19.61 8.20
N GLU A 278 -2.59 -19.42 7.05
CA GLU A 278 -3.24 -19.60 5.75
C GLU A 278 -3.85 -20.99 5.82
N SER A 279 -5.17 -21.06 5.99
CA SER A 279 -5.91 -22.30 5.87
C SER A 279 -5.48 -22.91 4.54
N ASP A 280 -5.09 -24.19 4.55
CA ASP A 280 -4.49 -24.97 3.45
C ASP A 280 -5.38 -25.08 2.18
N GLU A 281 -6.01 -24.01 1.74
CA GLU A 281 -6.68 -23.90 0.44
C GLU A 281 -5.57 -23.72 -0.60
N GLU A 282 -5.10 -24.88 -1.08
CA GLU A 282 -4.17 -25.10 -2.18
C GLU A 282 -4.68 -24.54 -3.52
N ASP A 283 -5.00 -23.25 -3.58
CA ASP A 283 -5.27 -22.54 -4.82
C ASP A 283 -4.12 -21.56 -5.08
N GLU A 284 -2.98 -22.09 -5.53
CA GLU A 284 -2.00 -21.32 -6.30
C GLU A 284 -2.63 -20.94 -7.66
N GLU A 285 -3.75 -20.21 -7.62
CA GLU A 285 -4.32 -19.60 -8.80
C GLU A 285 -3.36 -18.51 -9.27
N ARG A 286 -3.08 -18.54 -10.57
CA ARG A 286 -2.45 -17.41 -11.26
C ARG A 286 -3.20 -16.16 -10.82
N ILE A 287 -2.49 -15.24 -10.15
CA ILE A 287 -3.01 -13.90 -9.84
C ILE A 287 -3.77 -13.43 -11.07
N SER A 288 -5.10 -13.40 -10.94
CA SER A 288 -5.95 -13.17 -12.10
C SER A 288 -5.70 -11.73 -12.58
N ALA A 289 -6.00 -11.45 -13.84
CA ALA A 289 -5.89 -10.07 -14.31
C ALA A 289 -6.78 -9.12 -13.48
N GLU A 290 -7.86 -9.64 -12.87
CA GLU A 290 -8.75 -8.90 -11.98
C GLU A 290 -8.11 -8.63 -10.60
N GLU A 291 -7.40 -9.60 -10.00
CA GLU A 291 -6.66 -9.36 -8.74
C GLU A 291 -5.47 -8.41 -8.94
N LEU A 292 -4.82 -8.43 -10.11
CA LEU A 292 -3.78 -7.45 -10.43
C LEU A 292 -4.37 -6.04 -10.58
N ASP A 293 -5.57 -5.92 -11.14
CA ASP A 293 -6.32 -4.67 -11.20
C ASP A 293 -6.73 -4.22 -9.79
N GLU A 294 -7.17 -5.14 -8.92
CA GLU A 294 -7.52 -4.86 -7.52
C GLU A 294 -6.29 -4.45 -6.69
N LEU A 295 -5.11 -5.05 -6.93
CA LEU A 295 -3.84 -4.63 -6.31
C LEU A 295 -3.36 -3.27 -6.83
N LEU A 296 -3.57 -2.97 -8.11
CA LEU A 296 -3.26 -1.65 -8.67
C LEU A 296 -4.21 -0.59 -8.13
N ASP A 297 -5.50 -0.92 -8.02
CA ASP A 297 -6.52 -0.08 -7.37
C ASP A 297 -6.22 0.09 -5.88
N ALA A 298 -5.71 -0.94 -5.17
CA ALA A 298 -5.29 -0.83 -3.77
C ALA A 298 -4.10 0.14 -3.60
N VAL A 299 -3.10 0.07 -4.50
CA VAL A 299 -1.96 0.99 -4.51
C VAL A 299 -2.39 2.42 -4.89
N GLU A 300 -3.47 2.59 -5.65
CA GLU A 300 -4.02 3.89 -6.00
C GLU A 300 -5.03 4.43 -4.97
N SER A 301 -5.69 3.55 -4.20
CA SER A 301 -6.64 3.90 -3.14
C SER A 301 -5.95 4.31 -1.83
N ASP A 302 -4.70 3.90 -1.61
CA ASP A 302 -3.88 4.32 -0.46
C ASP A 302 -3.72 5.86 -0.37
N ASP A 303 -3.86 6.59 -1.47
CA ASP A 303 -3.82 8.07 -1.46
C ASP A 303 -5.17 8.71 -1.03
N ASP A 304 -6.26 7.95 -1.00
CA ASP A 304 -7.63 8.46 -0.82
C ASP A 304 -8.33 8.07 0.50
N ASP A 305 -7.89 7.02 1.20
CA ASP A 305 -8.35 6.67 2.58
C ASP A 305 -7.43 7.19 3.70
N ASP A 306 -6.41 7.96 3.34
CA ASP A 306 -5.36 8.57 4.18
C ASP A 306 -5.88 9.54 5.29
N ASP A 307 -7.19 9.77 5.35
CA ASP A 307 -7.85 10.64 6.33
C ASP A 307 -8.36 9.90 7.60
N ASP A 308 -8.52 8.56 7.58
CA ASP A 308 -9.08 7.79 8.70
C ASP A 308 -8.16 6.70 9.27
N GLU A 309 -6.98 6.45 8.69
CA GLU A 309 -6.04 5.47 9.24
C GLU A 309 -5.31 6.04 10.48
N GLN A 310 -6.07 6.08 11.58
CA GLN A 310 -5.56 6.41 12.89
C GLN A 310 -4.52 5.33 13.25
N PRO A 311 -3.29 5.73 13.64
CA PRO A 311 -2.28 4.74 13.99
C PRO A 311 -2.83 3.85 15.10
N GLY A 312 -2.57 2.54 14.99
CA GLY A 312 -3.13 1.53 15.89
C GLY A 312 -2.82 1.80 17.37
N PRO A 313 -3.41 1.04 18.30
CA PRO A 313 -3.06 1.10 19.72
C PRO A 313 -1.60 0.72 19.92
N LEU A 314 -0.99 1.26 20.98
CA LEU A 314 0.37 0.88 21.37
C LEU A 314 0.31 -0.50 22.05
N ARG A 315 1.15 -1.43 21.63
CA ARG A 315 1.17 -2.83 22.09
C ARG A 315 2.54 -3.15 22.69
N GLU A 316 2.56 -3.85 23.82
CA GLU A 316 3.79 -4.46 24.32
C GLU A 316 4.21 -5.60 23.40
N ALA A 317 5.51 -5.68 23.10
CA ALA A 317 6.04 -6.71 22.23
C ALA A 317 7.44 -7.18 22.65
N VAL A 318 7.82 -8.36 22.19
CA VAL A 318 9.17 -8.90 22.28
C VAL A 318 9.79 -8.96 20.89
N LEU A 319 10.95 -8.32 20.75
CA LEU A 319 11.74 -8.30 19.54
C LEU A 319 12.80 -9.40 19.59
N TYR A 320 12.76 -10.31 18.61
CA TYR A 320 13.73 -11.38 18.44
C TYR A 320 14.75 -11.02 17.35
N GLY A 321 16.04 -11.00 17.73
CA GLY A 321 17.15 -10.65 16.86
C GLY A 321 17.69 -9.24 17.11
N PRO A 322 18.98 -8.97 16.81
CA PRO A 322 19.60 -7.69 17.12
C PRO A 322 19.21 -6.62 16.09
N PRO A 323 18.43 -5.58 16.44
CA PRO A 323 18.05 -4.52 15.51
C PRO A 323 19.27 -3.74 15.03
N HIS A 324 19.46 -3.73 13.71
CA HIS A 324 20.43 -2.89 13.00
C HIS A 324 19.94 -2.68 11.57
N GLU A 325 20.42 -1.65 10.88
CA GLU A 325 19.96 -1.39 9.52
C GLU A 325 20.13 -2.61 8.61
N GLY A 326 19.03 -3.07 8.01
CA GLY A 326 19.02 -4.24 7.14
C GLY A 326 18.77 -5.58 7.83
N ALA A 327 18.71 -5.64 9.16
CA ALA A 327 18.45 -6.85 9.92
C ALA A 327 17.08 -7.47 9.60
N GLU A 328 16.97 -8.78 9.82
CA GLU A 328 15.71 -9.50 9.96
C GLU A 328 15.38 -9.57 11.45
N VAL A 329 14.12 -9.35 11.81
CA VAL A 329 13.62 -9.43 13.18
C VAL A 329 12.25 -10.12 13.19
N VAL A 330 11.89 -10.74 14.31
CA VAL A 330 10.53 -11.22 14.57
C VAL A 330 9.98 -10.43 15.75
N ILE A 331 8.73 -10.01 15.65
CA ILE A 331 8.01 -9.23 16.65
C ILE A 331 6.86 -10.10 17.15
N VAL A 332 6.79 -10.34 18.45
CA VAL A 332 5.65 -10.99 19.09
C VAL A 332 4.94 -9.93 19.92
N SER A 333 3.76 -9.52 19.49
CA SER A 333 2.99 -8.42 20.07
C SER A 333 1.67 -8.94 20.67
N ALA A 334 1.09 -8.14 21.58
CA ALA A 334 -0.26 -8.42 22.08
C ALA A 334 -1.28 -8.21 20.93
N ALA A 335 -2.31 -9.05 20.82
CA ALA A 335 -3.33 -8.87 19.79
C ALA A 335 -4.10 -7.54 19.95
N GLU A 336 -4.42 -6.93 18.82
CA GLU A 336 -5.33 -5.79 18.72
C GLU A 336 -6.77 -6.29 18.87
N LYS A 337 -7.16 -6.61 20.11
CA LYS A 337 -8.51 -6.94 20.59
C LYS A 337 -9.36 -7.82 19.63
N PRO A 338 -9.70 -9.07 20.01
CA PRO A 338 -10.35 -10.03 19.11
C PRO A 338 -11.59 -9.43 18.45
N GLU A 339 -11.67 -9.60 17.12
CA GLU A 339 -12.74 -9.08 16.24
C GLU A 339 -14.15 -9.49 16.67
N GLY A 340 -14.29 -10.41 17.62
CA GLY A 340 -15.56 -10.84 18.21
C GLY A 340 -16.35 -9.80 19.02
N SER A 341 -15.94 -8.52 19.09
CA SER A 341 -16.78 -7.46 19.66
C SER A 341 -17.56 -6.63 18.63
N ALA A 342 -17.35 -6.86 17.32
CA ALA A 342 -18.17 -6.32 16.24
C ALA A 342 -19.36 -7.24 15.94
N GLY A 343 -20.14 -7.56 16.97
CA GLY A 343 -21.22 -8.53 16.85
C GLY A 343 -21.95 -8.69 18.16
N SER A 344 -22.54 -7.60 18.68
CA SER A 344 -23.72 -7.77 19.53
C SER A 344 -24.81 -8.33 18.62
N GLU A 345 -24.76 -9.65 18.40
CA GLU A 345 -25.88 -10.43 17.93
C GLU A 345 -27.04 -10.09 18.84
N LYS A 346 -27.93 -9.31 18.25
CA LYS A 346 -29.25 -9.04 18.77
C LYS A 346 -29.85 -10.40 19.13
N PRO A 347 -30.34 -10.62 20.35
CA PRO A 347 -30.89 -11.91 20.73
C PRO A 347 -32.01 -12.26 19.73
N GLU A 348 -31.85 -13.36 19.00
CA GLU A 348 -32.94 -13.99 18.25
C GLU A 348 -34.01 -14.41 19.26
N GLY A 349 -34.90 -13.47 19.53
CA GLY A 349 -36.19 -13.75 20.13
C GLY A 349 -37.10 -14.37 19.09
N SER A 350 -37.75 -15.47 19.49
CA SER A 350 -38.96 -16.07 18.90
C SER A 350 -38.75 -17.31 18.02
N GLN A 351 -38.34 -18.41 18.67
CA GLN A 351 -38.87 -19.73 18.31
C GLN A 351 -40.39 -19.72 18.52
N GLY A 352 -41.14 -19.66 17.43
CA GLY A 352 -42.56 -20.03 17.39
C GLY A 352 -42.69 -21.53 17.11
N PRO A 353 -43.58 -22.26 17.79
CA PRO A 353 -43.72 -23.70 17.62
C PRO A 353 -44.70 -24.06 16.49
N ASP A 354 -44.56 -25.31 16.05
CA ASP A 354 -45.58 -26.16 15.42
C ASP A 354 -45.86 -26.03 13.92
N GLY A 355 -45.41 -27.06 13.20
CA GLY A 355 -45.96 -27.50 11.91
C GLY A 355 -45.35 -28.84 11.47
N PRO A 356 -46.08 -29.98 11.59
CA PRO A 356 -45.62 -31.27 11.10
C PRO A 356 -46.17 -31.54 9.69
N SER A 357 -45.37 -32.14 8.80
CA SER A 357 -45.78 -33.00 7.66
C SER A 357 -44.52 -33.39 6.88
N GLU A 358 -44.05 -34.62 7.02
CA GLU A 358 -44.33 -35.75 6.11
C GLU A 358 -43.67 -35.60 4.72
N SER A 359 -42.64 -36.39 4.49
CA SER A 359 -42.56 -37.25 3.29
C SER A 359 -41.44 -38.28 3.48
N GLU A 360 -41.87 -39.49 3.83
CA GLU A 360 -41.12 -40.73 3.64
C GLU A 360 -40.74 -40.90 2.16
N GLN A 361 -39.50 -41.33 1.90
CA GLN A 361 -39.23 -42.11 0.70
C GLN A 361 -38.18 -43.20 1.00
N PRO A 362 -38.49 -44.49 0.75
CA PRO A 362 -37.63 -45.59 1.13
C PRO A 362 -36.77 -46.12 -0.04
N GLY A 363 -35.55 -46.51 0.30
CA GLY A 363 -34.93 -47.75 -0.19
C GLY A 363 -34.00 -47.65 -1.41
N ASP A 364 -32.70 -47.75 -1.17
CA ASP A 364 -31.81 -48.54 -2.04
C ASP A 364 -30.67 -49.17 -1.23
N PRO A 365 -30.55 -50.52 -1.18
CA PRO A 365 -29.43 -51.20 -0.54
C PRO A 365 -28.55 -51.92 -1.57
N ARG A 366 -27.25 -51.59 -1.65
CA ARG A 366 -26.15 -52.52 -2.05
C ARG A 366 -24.74 -51.86 -2.03
N GLY A 367 -24.10 -51.95 -0.86
CA GLY A 367 -22.67 -52.29 -0.61
C GLY A 367 -21.51 -51.45 -1.19
N PRO A 368 -20.24 -51.78 -0.88
CA PRO A 368 -19.72 -52.45 0.32
C PRO A 368 -18.49 -51.76 0.98
N VAL A 369 -18.42 -51.85 2.31
CA VAL A 369 -17.29 -52.30 3.16
C VAL A 369 -15.93 -51.57 3.13
N ASP A 370 -15.66 -50.93 4.28
CA ASP A 370 -14.43 -50.86 5.11
C ASP A 370 -13.04 -50.70 4.48
N LEU A 371 -12.34 -49.66 4.94
CA LEU A 371 -10.97 -49.78 5.45
C LEU A 371 -10.74 -48.86 6.67
N LYS A 372 -10.82 -49.49 7.85
CA LYS A 372 -10.20 -49.17 9.15
C LYS A 372 -9.04 -48.15 9.11
N LYS A 373 -9.19 -47.06 9.86
CA LYS A 373 -8.08 -46.29 10.46
C LYS A 373 -8.24 -46.37 11.99
N PRO A 374 -7.21 -46.77 12.75
CA PRO A 374 -7.36 -47.03 14.18
C PRO A 374 -7.49 -45.74 14.98
N ALA A 375 -8.49 -45.74 15.86
CA ALA A 375 -8.70 -44.77 16.92
C ALA A 375 -7.54 -44.85 17.93
N GLN A 376 -6.94 -43.70 18.19
CA GLN A 376 -6.09 -43.48 19.37
C GLN A 376 -6.95 -42.69 20.36
N GLN A 377 -7.67 -43.44 21.18
CA GLN A 377 -8.46 -42.94 22.30
C GLN A 377 -7.56 -43.01 23.53
N GLY A 378 -7.11 -41.84 23.97
CA GLY A 378 -6.33 -41.65 25.19
C GLY A 378 -7.06 -40.66 26.07
N ASP A 379 -7.55 -41.18 27.20
CA ASP A 379 -8.23 -40.46 28.27
C ASP A 379 -7.39 -39.29 28.81
N ALA A 380 -8.03 -38.13 28.97
CA ALA A 380 -7.61 -37.10 29.92
C ALA A 380 -8.80 -36.17 30.24
N ASP A 381 -9.75 -36.69 31.02
CA ASP A 381 -10.60 -35.87 31.87
C ASP A 381 -9.76 -35.30 33.02
N ALA A 382 -9.88 -33.98 33.22
CA ALA A 382 -9.65 -33.19 34.44
C ALA A 382 -8.80 -31.94 34.18
N SER A 383 -9.47 -30.83 33.86
CA SER A 383 -9.15 -29.46 34.31
C SER A 383 -10.18 -28.47 33.75
N GLU A 384 -11.44 -28.58 34.16
CA GLU A 384 -12.38 -27.46 34.03
C GLU A 384 -12.00 -26.38 35.05
N GLY A 385 -11.07 -25.51 34.66
CA GLY A 385 -10.67 -24.33 35.39
C GLY A 385 -10.71 -23.12 34.47
N GLY A 386 -11.86 -22.41 34.48
CA GLY A 386 -12.03 -21.05 33.96
C GLY A 386 -11.26 -20.73 32.67
N GLY A 387 -11.81 -21.15 31.52
CA GLY A 387 -11.31 -20.80 30.20
C GLY A 387 -11.43 -19.30 29.92
N GLY A 388 -10.46 -18.52 30.41
CA GLY A 388 -10.11 -17.29 29.74
C GLY A 388 -9.52 -17.70 28.40
N SER A 389 -10.14 -17.28 27.29
CA SER A 389 -9.55 -17.49 25.96
C SER A 389 -8.07 -17.12 26.03
N PRO A 390 -7.17 -18.03 25.60
CA PRO A 390 -5.74 -17.74 25.60
C PRO A 390 -5.56 -16.40 24.94
N ALA A 391 -4.96 -15.46 25.67
CA ALA A 391 -4.75 -14.10 25.18
C ALA A 391 -4.01 -14.21 23.86
N GLU A 392 -4.72 -13.84 22.79
CA GLU A 392 -4.28 -14.02 21.42
C GLU A 392 -2.96 -13.26 21.22
N LEU A 393 -1.95 -13.98 20.73
CA LEU A 393 -0.63 -13.45 20.44
C LEU A 393 -0.58 -13.20 18.95
N VAL A 394 -0.13 -12.02 18.56
CA VAL A 394 0.11 -11.73 17.14
C VAL A 394 1.61 -11.89 16.91
N VAL A 395 1.94 -12.84 16.04
CA VAL A 395 3.32 -13.09 15.63
C VAL A 395 3.54 -12.44 14.28
N GLU A 396 4.25 -11.32 14.30
CA GLU A 396 4.61 -10.54 13.12
C GLU A 396 6.04 -10.88 12.70
N SER A 397 6.23 -11.22 11.43
CA SER A 397 7.59 -11.36 10.90
C SER A 397 7.99 -10.19 10.03
N SER A 398 9.25 -9.76 10.14
CA SER A 398 9.75 -8.71 9.27
C SER A 398 9.83 -9.18 7.81
N THR A 399 8.92 -8.70 6.95
CA THR A 399 9.05 -8.82 5.49
C THR A 399 10.07 -7.82 4.94
N GLY A 400 10.22 -6.70 5.63
CA GLY A 400 11.15 -5.62 5.34
C GLY A 400 12.31 -5.52 6.31
N PRO A 401 13.44 -4.93 5.90
CA PRO A 401 14.56 -4.69 6.81
C PRO A 401 14.16 -3.74 7.93
N VAL A 402 14.89 -3.80 9.05
CA VAL A 402 14.90 -2.70 10.02
C VAL A 402 15.38 -1.40 9.36
N ARG A 403 14.54 -0.35 9.39
CA ARG A 403 14.80 1.00 8.84
C ARG A 403 14.88 2.04 9.98
N PRO A 404 16.08 2.45 10.42
CA PRO A 404 16.19 3.45 11.48
C PRO A 404 15.60 4.80 11.03
N LEU A 405 14.72 5.39 11.85
CA LEU A 405 14.11 6.68 11.59
C LEU A 405 14.99 7.82 12.07
N SER A 406 15.33 8.79 11.21
CA SER A 406 16.06 9.98 11.68
C SER A 406 15.20 10.87 12.58
N ASP A 407 15.80 11.61 13.52
CA ASP A 407 15.07 12.57 14.37
C ASP A 407 14.32 13.63 13.57
N ARG A 408 14.81 13.94 12.36
CA ARG A 408 14.12 14.83 11.42
C ARG A 408 12.89 14.14 10.82
N ALA A 409 12.98 12.86 10.47
CA ALA A 409 11.86 12.07 9.99
C ALA A 409 10.79 11.92 11.08
N VAL A 410 11.19 11.61 12.33
CA VAL A 410 10.30 11.56 13.50
C VAL A 410 9.57 12.90 13.69
N ARG A 411 10.31 14.02 13.71
CA ARG A 411 9.71 15.36 13.84
C ARG A 411 8.75 15.69 12.69
N ARG A 412 9.11 15.32 11.45
CA ARG A 412 8.25 15.52 10.28
C ARG A 412 6.99 14.67 10.35
N ARG A 413 7.10 13.41 10.78
CA ARG A 413 5.94 12.52 10.97
C ARG A 413 5.03 13.01 12.08
N ALA A 414 5.56 13.36 13.24
CA ALA A 414 4.76 13.94 14.32
C ALA A 414 4.05 15.23 13.88
N ALA A 415 4.74 16.09 13.11
CA ALA A 415 4.12 17.28 12.52
C ALA A 415 3.06 16.94 11.46
N ALA A 416 3.30 15.91 10.64
CA ALA A 416 2.37 15.43 9.63
C ALA A 416 1.12 14.80 10.27
N GLN A 417 1.27 13.93 11.27
CA GLN A 417 0.17 13.36 12.06
C GLN A 417 -0.64 14.46 12.75
N LYS A 418 0.02 15.44 13.40
CA LYS A 418 -0.68 16.59 13.98
C LYS A 418 -1.40 17.42 12.92
N ALA A 419 -0.84 17.54 11.72
CA ALA A 419 -1.48 18.21 10.60
C ALA A 419 -2.66 17.40 10.05
N ARG A 420 -2.56 16.07 9.95
CA ARG A 420 -3.65 15.16 9.57
C ARG A 420 -4.80 15.22 10.57
N ALA A 421 -4.52 15.09 11.87
CA ALA A 421 -5.54 15.24 12.92
C ALA A 421 -6.24 16.61 12.89
N ARG A 422 -5.51 17.70 12.60
CA ARG A 422 -6.12 19.02 12.39
C ARG A 422 -6.93 19.11 11.09
N ARG A 423 -6.55 18.35 10.07
CA ARG A 423 -7.29 18.30 8.80
C ARG A 423 -8.56 17.50 8.97
N SER A 424 -8.52 16.33 9.61
CA SER A 424 -9.72 15.51 9.83
C SER A 424 -10.77 16.28 10.63
N THR A 425 -10.38 17.00 11.70
CA THR A 425 -11.33 17.87 12.44
C THR A 425 -11.93 18.96 11.57
N VAL A 426 -11.13 19.62 10.72
CA VAL A 426 -11.64 20.66 9.81
C VAL A 426 -12.53 20.07 8.73
N HIS A 427 -12.21 18.89 8.19
CA HIS A 427 -13.04 18.21 7.20
C HIS A 427 -14.34 17.72 7.83
N GLU A 428 -14.32 17.23 9.07
CA GLU A 428 -15.51 16.86 9.82
C GLU A 428 -16.41 18.07 10.08
N GLU A 429 -15.85 19.21 10.48
CA GLU A 429 -16.58 20.49 10.59
C GLU A 429 -17.18 20.92 9.24
N LEU A 430 -16.40 20.84 8.15
CA LEU A 430 -16.88 21.18 6.80
C LEU A 430 -17.99 20.23 6.32
N ARG A 431 -17.86 18.91 6.59
CA ARG A 431 -18.90 17.92 6.31
C ARG A 431 -20.16 18.20 7.14
N ALA A 432 -20.03 18.48 8.43
CA ALA A 432 -21.15 18.81 9.30
C ALA A 432 -21.88 20.08 8.84
N THR A 433 -21.14 21.14 8.51
CA THR A 433 -21.71 22.38 7.95
C THR A 433 -22.39 22.13 6.60
N ALA A 434 -21.79 21.36 5.70
CA ALA A 434 -22.41 20.98 4.43
C ALA A 434 -23.71 20.18 4.62
N VAL A 435 -23.77 19.28 5.61
CA VAL A 435 -24.99 18.53 5.96
C VAL A 435 -26.08 19.49 6.47
N THR A 436 -25.71 20.48 7.30
CA THR A 436 -26.70 21.47 7.78
C THR A 436 -27.20 22.40 6.68
N GLU A 437 -26.32 22.88 5.80
CA GLU A 437 -26.70 23.76 4.68
C GLU A 437 -27.55 23.00 3.65
N SER A 438 -27.18 21.76 3.34
CA SER A 438 -27.95 20.90 2.43
C SER A 438 -29.35 20.61 2.97
N ARG A 439 -29.47 20.33 4.28
CA ARG A 439 -30.77 20.14 4.94
C ARG A 439 -31.63 21.41 4.88
N ALA A 440 -31.06 22.58 5.17
CA ALA A 440 -31.79 23.84 5.08
C ALA A 440 -32.29 24.09 3.65
N ARG A 441 -31.44 23.89 2.65
CA ARG A 441 -31.80 24.02 1.23
C ARG A 441 -32.86 22.99 0.77
N LEU A 442 -32.90 21.80 1.37
CA LEU A 442 -33.92 20.80 1.08
C LEU A 442 -35.29 21.18 1.65
N GLY A 443 -35.35 21.92 2.76
CA GLY A 443 -36.60 22.31 3.43
C GLY A 443 -37.34 23.49 2.80
N ASP A 444 -36.64 24.40 2.11
CA ASP A 444 -37.21 25.67 1.66
C ASP A 444 -38.08 25.55 0.39
N GLU A 445 -37.87 24.56 -0.48
CA GLU A 445 -38.62 24.44 -1.74
C GLU A 445 -38.96 22.97 -2.09
N PRO A 446 -40.25 22.63 -2.28
CA PRO A 446 -40.65 21.31 -2.78
C PRO A 446 -40.24 21.18 -4.26
N VAL A 447 -39.17 20.44 -4.52
CA VAL A 447 -38.69 20.15 -5.88
C VAL A 447 -39.33 18.85 -6.38
N SER A 448 -39.84 18.85 -7.62
CA SER A 448 -40.46 17.66 -8.21
C SER A 448 -39.45 16.53 -8.45
N VAL A 449 -38.26 16.85 -8.96
CA VAL A 449 -37.16 15.90 -9.20
C VAL A 449 -35.83 16.61 -8.96
N ARG A 450 -34.93 16.03 -8.16
CA ARG A 450 -33.60 16.60 -7.91
C ARG A 450 -32.54 15.89 -8.77
N ARG A 451 -31.58 16.64 -9.30
CA ARG A 451 -30.57 16.14 -10.26
C ARG A 451 -29.19 16.64 -9.88
N TRP A 452 -28.23 15.72 -9.82
CA TRP A 452 -26.81 15.99 -9.73
C TRP A 452 -26.13 15.51 -11.01
N ARG A 453 -25.11 16.23 -11.45
CA ARG A 453 -24.39 15.98 -12.70
C ARG A 453 -22.92 16.29 -12.51
N ALA A 454 -22.09 15.77 -13.41
CA ALA A 454 -20.71 16.17 -13.58
C ALA A 454 -20.54 17.69 -13.46
N GLY A 455 -19.72 18.11 -12.50
CA GLY A 455 -19.39 19.49 -12.24
C GLY A 455 -18.18 19.94 -13.06
N TRP A 456 -17.79 21.19 -12.82
CA TRP A 456 -16.57 21.73 -13.42
C TRP A 456 -15.30 20.93 -13.09
N PRO A 457 -15.09 20.37 -11.87
CA PRO A 457 -13.93 19.54 -11.57
C PRO A 457 -13.82 18.32 -12.48
N ASP A 458 -14.93 17.61 -12.71
CA ASP A 458 -14.99 16.46 -13.61
C ASP A 458 -14.57 16.85 -15.03
N TRP A 459 -15.06 18.00 -15.50
CA TRP A 459 -14.76 18.50 -16.85
C TRP A 459 -13.30 18.93 -17.00
N THR A 460 -12.70 19.54 -15.97
CA THR A 460 -11.28 19.90 -15.99
C THR A 460 -10.39 18.66 -16.02
N SER A 461 -10.72 17.64 -15.22
CA SER A 461 -9.94 16.40 -15.19
C SER A 461 -10.07 15.61 -16.50
N ALA A 462 -11.27 15.57 -17.09
CA ALA A 462 -11.48 15.04 -18.42
C ALA A 462 -10.64 15.78 -19.48
N LEU A 463 -10.61 17.12 -19.45
CA LEU A 463 -9.80 17.93 -20.36
C LEU A 463 -8.29 17.66 -20.18
N SER A 464 -7.81 17.57 -18.94
CA SER A 464 -6.42 17.24 -18.62
C SER A 464 -6.04 15.85 -19.14
N MET A 465 -6.91 14.85 -18.99
CA MET A 465 -6.67 13.50 -19.51
C MET A 465 -6.62 13.49 -21.04
N ILE A 466 -7.55 14.19 -21.71
CA ILE A 466 -7.53 14.37 -23.18
C ILE A 466 -6.22 15.01 -23.63
N ALA A 467 -5.75 16.05 -22.93
CA ALA A 467 -4.50 16.72 -23.24
C ALA A 467 -3.28 15.80 -23.05
N ALA A 468 -3.23 15.01 -21.97
CA ALA A 468 -2.15 14.05 -21.72
C ALA A 468 -2.11 12.96 -22.80
N ILE A 469 -3.28 12.42 -23.16
CA ILE A 469 -3.47 11.45 -24.25
C ILE A 469 -2.97 12.04 -25.57
N ALA A 470 -3.34 13.29 -25.88
CA ALA A 470 -2.88 13.96 -27.09
C ALA A 470 -1.36 14.19 -27.11
N VAL A 471 -0.77 14.64 -26.00
CA VAL A 471 0.70 14.87 -25.91
C VAL A 471 1.49 13.59 -26.12
N ILE A 472 1.03 12.48 -25.54
CA ILE A 472 1.68 11.17 -25.67
C ILE A 472 1.46 10.59 -27.08
N GLY A 473 0.22 10.66 -27.57
CA GLY A 473 -0.16 10.11 -28.88
C GLY A 473 0.40 10.90 -30.06
N LEU A 474 0.72 12.18 -29.89
CA LEU A 474 1.32 13.04 -30.93
C LEU A 474 2.86 13.14 -30.80
N TYR A 475 3.48 12.43 -29.86
CA TYR A 475 4.93 12.43 -29.72
C TYR A 475 5.55 11.52 -30.80
N PRO A 476 6.38 12.05 -31.72
CA PRO A 476 6.85 11.32 -32.89
C PRO A 476 7.93 10.31 -32.49
N ASN A 477 7.54 9.09 -32.11
CA ASN A 477 8.47 8.05 -31.67
C ASN A 477 7.95 6.62 -32.00
N GLY A 478 7.76 6.32 -33.29
CA GLY A 478 7.69 4.96 -33.83
C GLY A 478 6.69 4.00 -33.14
N LEU A 479 7.04 2.70 -33.08
CA LEU A 479 6.16 1.64 -32.53
C LEU A 479 5.71 1.88 -31.08
N LYS A 480 6.53 2.58 -30.27
CA LYS A 480 6.21 2.90 -28.87
C LYS A 480 5.01 3.85 -28.76
N GLN A 481 4.82 4.75 -29.73
CA GLN A 481 3.68 5.67 -29.81
C GLN A 481 2.35 4.93 -29.97
N TYR A 482 2.31 3.90 -30.83
CA TYR A 482 1.10 3.12 -31.08
C TYR A 482 0.71 2.25 -29.88
N VAL A 483 1.69 1.65 -29.20
CA VAL A 483 1.41 0.83 -28.00
C VAL A 483 0.98 1.69 -26.83
N LEU A 484 1.75 2.74 -26.48
CA LEU A 484 1.43 3.59 -25.33
C LEU A 484 0.17 4.43 -25.60
N GLY A 485 0.06 5.02 -26.79
CA GLY A 485 -1.12 5.77 -27.21
C GLY A 485 -2.35 4.89 -27.39
N GLY A 486 -2.20 3.65 -27.82
CA GLY A 486 -3.27 2.66 -27.88
C GLY A 486 -3.87 2.36 -26.51
N ILE A 487 -3.01 1.97 -25.55
CA ILE A 487 -3.43 1.66 -24.16
C ILE A 487 -4.11 2.88 -23.53
N LEU A 488 -3.46 4.04 -23.58
CA LEU A 488 -3.96 5.25 -22.96
C LEU A 488 -5.25 5.77 -23.62
N GLY A 489 -5.40 5.56 -24.92
CA GLY A 489 -6.60 5.89 -25.66
C GLY A 489 -7.78 4.98 -25.33
N VAL A 490 -7.57 3.67 -25.21
CA VAL A 490 -8.61 2.73 -24.75
C VAL A 490 -9.07 3.12 -23.35
N PHE A 491 -8.14 3.41 -22.45
CA PHE A 491 -8.46 3.91 -21.11
C PHE A 491 -9.29 5.19 -21.16
N GLY A 492 -8.88 6.19 -21.95
CA GLY A 492 -9.63 7.43 -22.14
C GLY A 492 -11.04 7.22 -22.69
N VAL A 493 -11.21 6.31 -23.66
CA VAL A 493 -12.52 5.94 -24.23
C VAL A 493 -13.46 5.32 -23.20
N LEU A 494 -12.92 4.57 -22.24
CA LEU A 494 -13.70 3.93 -21.19
C LEU A 494 -14.04 4.91 -20.04
N VAL A 495 -13.12 5.80 -19.68
CA VAL A 495 -13.26 6.65 -18.48
C VAL A 495 -13.95 7.99 -18.79
N LEU A 496 -13.64 8.65 -19.92
CA LEU A 496 -14.18 9.98 -20.26
C LEU A 496 -15.71 10.06 -20.29
N PRO A 497 -16.45 9.08 -20.85
CA PRO A 497 -17.90 9.14 -20.88
C PRO A 497 -18.52 9.21 -19.49
N GLN A 498 -17.98 8.43 -18.55
CA GLN A 498 -18.44 8.40 -17.16
C GLN A 498 -18.12 9.73 -16.47
N MET A 499 -16.91 10.25 -16.61
CA MET A 499 -16.53 11.55 -16.03
C MET A 499 -17.39 12.71 -16.58
N LEU A 500 -17.67 12.73 -17.88
CA LEU A 500 -18.35 13.87 -18.52
C LEU A 500 -19.87 13.85 -18.36
N ALA A 501 -20.47 12.67 -18.23
CA ALA A 501 -21.91 12.50 -18.35
C ALA A 501 -22.55 11.71 -17.21
N TRP A 502 -21.84 11.46 -16.10
CA TRP A 502 -22.49 10.89 -14.93
C TRP A 502 -23.60 11.81 -14.43
N ARG A 503 -24.68 11.18 -13.98
CA ARG A 503 -25.88 11.85 -13.50
C ARG A 503 -26.59 10.99 -12.48
N ILE A 504 -26.91 11.60 -11.36
CA ILE A 504 -27.76 11.04 -10.32
C ILE A 504 -29.06 11.83 -10.32
N THR A 505 -30.20 11.15 -10.35
CA THR A 505 -31.52 11.79 -10.28
C THR A 505 -32.32 11.17 -9.15
N ALA A 506 -32.73 11.98 -8.18
CA ALA A 506 -33.59 11.54 -7.09
C ALA A 506 -35.05 11.89 -7.42
N ASP A 507 -35.92 10.92 -7.21
CA ASP A 507 -37.37 11.07 -7.29
C ASP A 507 -38.06 10.45 -6.07
N ARG A 508 -39.40 10.39 -6.11
CA ARG A 508 -40.18 9.81 -5.01
C ARG A 508 -39.88 8.34 -4.76
N SER A 509 -39.61 7.56 -5.80
CA SER A 509 -39.38 6.12 -5.72
C SER A 509 -37.95 5.76 -5.32
N GLY A 510 -36.97 6.58 -5.67
CA GLY A 510 -35.58 6.26 -5.39
C GLY A 510 -34.57 7.14 -6.10
N LEU A 511 -33.40 6.55 -6.32
CA LEU A 511 -32.27 7.13 -7.03
C LEU A 511 -32.11 6.46 -8.40
N TRP A 512 -32.00 7.27 -9.43
CA TRP A 512 -31.66 6.88 -10.78
C TRP A 512 -30.20 7.25 -11.06
N LEU A 513 -29.37 6.24 -11.28
CA LEU A 513 -27.94 6.37 -11.56
C LEU A 513 -27.70 6.11 -13.05
N SER A 514 -26.99 7.01 -13.72
CA SER A 514 -26.50 6.76 -15.07
C SER A 514 -25.43 5.67 -15.04
N ASP A 515 -25.63 4.61 -15.81
CA ASP A 515 -24.65 3.56 -16.02
C ASP A 515 -24.41 3.32 -17.52
N TRP A 516 -23.35 2.61 -17.85
CA TRP A 516 -22.93 2.27 -19.22
C TRP A 516 -24.05 1.65 -20.05
N ARG A 517 -24.79 0.72 -19.46
CA ARG A 517 -25.88 -0.02 -20.14
C ARG A 517 -27.24 0.68 -20.08
N GLY A 518 -27.38 1.73 -19.26
CA GLY A 518 -28.63 2.46 -19.08
C GLY A 518 -28.78 3.05 -17.68
N ALA A 519 -29.89 3.73 -17.41
CA ALA A 519 -30.17 4.20 -16.05
C ALA A 519 -30.55 3.02 -15.14
N ARG A 520 -29.94 2.93 -13.97
CA ARG A 520 -30.30 1.97 -12.93
C ARG A 520 -31.07 2.65 -11.80
N HIS A 521 -32.11 2.00 -11.31
CA HIS A 521 -32.95 2.51 -10.23
C HIS A 521 -32.66 1.77 -8.91
N ILE A 522 -32.39 2.53 -7.86
CA ILE A 522 -32.27 2.05 -6.48
C ILE A 522 -33.41 2.68 -5.68
N GLU A 523 -34.31 1.86 -5.17
CA GLU A 523 -35.37 2.33 -4.26
C GLU A 523 -34.77 2.82 -2.94
N TRP A 524 -35.39 3.83 -2.34
CA TRP A 524 -34.92 4.42 -1.08
C TRP A 524 -34.73 3.41 0.05
N ASP A 525 -35.59 2.38 0.13
CA ASP A 525 -35.55 1.37 1.19
C ASP A 525 -34.44 0.33 0.98
N HIS A 526 -33.91 0.24 -0.23
CA HIS A 526 -32.81 -0.64 -0.59
C HIS A 526 -31.44 0.05 -0.54
N LEU A 527 -31.40 1.37 -0.42
CA LEU A 527 -30.15 2.12 -0.28
C LEU A 527 -29.45 1.72 1.04
N LEU A 528 -28.19 1.27 0.95
CA LEU A 528 -27.38 0.89 2.11
C LEU A 528 -26.54 2.06 2.60
N THR A 529 -25.66 2.53 1.72
CA THR A 529 -24.67 3.55 2.02
C THR A 529 -24.51 4.45 0.82
N VAL A 530 -24.33 5.74 1.11
CA VAL A 530 -23.91 6.74 0.13
C VAL A 530 -22.79 7.51 0.78
N GLN A 531 -21.57 7.24 0.36
CA GLN A 531 -20.38 7.84 0.94
C GLN A 531 -19.46 8.37 -0.15
N CYS A 532 -18.68 9.38 0.23
CA CYS A 532 -17.61 9.90 -0.59
C CYS A 532 -16.31 9.51 0.11
N SER A 533 -15.64 8.45 -0.36
CA SER A 533 -14.29 8.10 0.10
C SER A 533 -13.29 8.79 -0.82
N GLY A 534 -12.52 9.74 -0.27
CA GLY A 534 -11.55 10.50 -1.06
C GLY A 534 -12.16 11.12 -2.32
N SER A 535 -11.69 10.68 -3.49
CA SER A 535 -12.10 11.11 -4.84
C SER A 535 -13.28 10.34 -5.43
N VAL A 536 -13.80 9.34 -4.72
CA VAL A 536 -14.80 8.40 -5.23
C VAL A 536 -16.13 8.58 -4.51
N LEU A 537 -17.19 8.81 -5.28
CA LEU A 537 -18.57 8.74 -4.79
C LEU A 537 -19.07 7.31 -4.97
N THR A 538 -19.37 6.63 -3.86
CA THR A 538 -19.90 5.27 -3.86
C THR A 538 -21.36 5.26 -3.42
N VAL A 539 -22.17 4.50 -4.14
CA VAL A 539 -23.58 4.27 -3.85
C VAL A 539 -23.84 2.77 -3.85
N ASP A 540 -24.26 2.25 -2.70
CA ASP A 540 -24.48 0.82 -2.50
C ASP A 540 -25.93 0.48 -2.14
N SER A 541 -26.33 -0.77 -2.40
CA SER A 541 -27.71 -1.26 -2.32
C SER A 541 -27.79 -2.65 -1.69
N ARG A 542 -28.82 -2.91 -0.90
CA ARG A 542 -29.10 -4.23 -0.29
C ARG A 542 -29.37 -5.33 -1.31
N ARG A 543 -29.64 -4.99 -2.57
CA ARG A 543 -29.94 -5.98 -3.60
C ARG A 543 -28.64 -6.60 -4.08
N ALA A 544 -28.46 -7.90 -3.85
CA ALA A 544 -27.29 -8.65 -4.32
C ALA A 544 -27.03 -8.53 -5.84
N SER A 545 -28.07 -8.24 -6.64
CA SER A 545 -27.94 -8.03 -8.10
C SER A 545 -27.45 -6.63 -8.48
N PHE A 546 -27.26 -5.73 -7.52
CA PHE A 546 -26.84 -4.36 -7.76
C PHE A 546 -25.35 -4.24 -7.41
N PRO A 547 -24.44 -4.29 -8.40
CA PRO A 547 -23.03 -4.03 -8.12
C PRO A 547 -22.86 -2.57 -7.69
N THR A 548 -21.91 -2.35 -6.78
CA THR A 548 -21.55 -1.03 -6.25
C THR A 548 -21.37 -0.03 -7.39
N TRP A 549 -22.10 1.08 -7.32
CA TRP A 549 -21.95 2.14 -8.31
C TRP A 549 -20.92 3.14 -7.79
N THR A 550 -19.87 3.36 -8.58
CA THR A 550 -18.77 4.25 -8.23
C THR A 550 -18.54 5.28 -9.33
N VAL A 551 -18.21 6.51 -8.95
CA VAL A 551 -17.71 7.53 -9.87
C VAL A 551 -16.52 8.20 -9.23
N ARG A 552 -15.43 8.32 -10.01
CA ARG A 552 -14.17 8.93 -9.59
C ARG A 552 -14.07 10.35 -10.17
N ALA A 553 -13.69 11.31 -9.33
CA ALA A 553 -13.32 12.65 -9.74
C ALA A 553 -12.04 13.09 -9.05
N GLU A 554 -11.01 13.37 -9.85
CA GLU A 554 -9.73 13.88 -9.35
C GLU A 554 -9.93 15.08 -8.44
N ARG A 555 -9.52 14.96 -7.17
CA ARG A 555 -9.69 16.03 -6.18
C ARG A 555 -8.57 17.04 -6.26
N TRP A 556 -8.93 18.28 -6.51
CA TRP A 556 -7.96 19.38 -6.52
C TRP A 556 -7.82 19.94 -5.11
N ARG A 557 -7.30 19.12 -4.18
CA ARG A 557 -7.21 19.41 -2.74
C ARG A 557 -6.53 20.75 -2.44
N TRP A 558 -5.61 21.22 -3.28
CA TRP A 558 -5.02 22.55 -3.13
C TRP A 558 -6.02 23.69 -3.40
N LEU A 559 -6.83 23.57 -4.46
CA LEU A 559 -7.79 24.57 -4.87
C LEU A 559 -9.00 24.60 -3.91
N GLU A 560 -9.48 23.42 -3.52
CA GLU A 560 -10.53 23.24 -2.50
C GLU A 560 -10.14 23.93 -1.19
N ARG A 561 -8.92 23.70 -0.70
CA ARG A 561 -8.39 24.37 0.51
C ARG A 561 -8.32 25.88 0.35
N LYS A 562 -7.83 26.36 -0.79
CA LYS A 562 -7.63 27.79 -1.02
C LYS A 562 -8.96 28.54 -1.14
N LEU A 563 -9.98 27.90 -1.68
CA LEU A 563 -11.30 28.50 -1.91
C LEU A 563 -12.34 28.11 -0.85
N ARG A 564 -12.00 27.22 0.10
CA ARG A 564 -12.91 26.63 1.10
C ARG A 564 -14.18 26.05 0.45
N LEU A 565 -14.03 25.41 -0.69
CA LEU A 565 -15.14 24.78 -1.42
C LEU A 565 -15.27 23.32 -0.97
N VAL A 566 -16.49 22.92 -0.62
CA VAL A 566 -16.85 21.51 -0.40
C VAL A 566 -16.91 20.82 -1.76
N HIS A 567 -16.30 19.63 -1.88
CA HIS A 567 -16.30 18.90 -3.13
C HIS A 567 -17.75 18.58 -3.56
N PRO A 568 -18.13 18.72 -4.84
CA PRO A 568 -19.50 18.44 -5.30
C PRO A 568 -20.01 17.05 -4.91
N TYR A 569 -19.11 16.07 -4.78
CA TYR A 569 -19.48 14.70 -4.41
C TYR A 569 -19.82 14.58 -2.92
N GLU A 570 -19.03 15.18 -2.04
CA GLU A 570 -19.32 15.23 -0.59
C GLU A 570 -20.69 15.90 -0.35
N ARG A 571 -20.97 16.99 -1.08
CA ARG A 571 -22.28 17.64 -1.06
C ARG A 571 -23.40 16.72 -1.55
N THR A 572 -23.19 16.03 -2.66
CA THR A 572 -24.17 15.11 -3.24
C THR A 572 -24.46 13.95 -2.29
N ALA A 573 -23.43 13.35 -1.70
CA ALA A 573 -23.55 12.28 -0.71
C ALA A 573 -24.31 12.75 0.54
N ALA A 574 -24.00 13.95 1.05
CA ALA A 574 -24.70 14.54 2.19
C ALA A 574 -26.18 14.78 1.89
N GLU A 575 -26.51 15.36 0.73
CA GLU A 575 -27.90 15.59 0.31
C GLU A 575 -28.69 14.28 0.16
N ILE A 576 -28.09 13.26 -0.45
CA ILE A 576 -28.72 11.94 -0.64
C ILE A 576 -28.93 11.25 0.72
N THR A 577 -27.91 11.27 1.59
CA THR A 577 -27.99 10.68 2.93
C THR A 577 -29.07 11.36 3.77
N ALA A 578 -29.23 12.68 3.65
CA ALA A 578 -30.29 13.42 4.32
C ALA A 578 -31.69 12.98 3.87
N MET A 579 -31.94 12.84 2.56
CA MET A 579 -33.24 12.38 2.04
C MET A 579 -33.52 10.90 2.35
N TRP A 580 -32.47 10.09 2.45
CA TRP A 580 -32.60 8.70 2.86
C TRP A 580 -33.07 8.59 4.32
N ARG A 581 -32.41 9.32 5.23
CA ARG A 581 -32.73 9.36 6.67
C ARG A 581 -34.05 10.06 6.97
N GLU A 582 -34.41 11.09 6.20
CA GLU A 582 -35.60 11.90 6.42
C GLU A 582 -36.53 11.85 5.20
N PRO A 583 -37.53 10.94 5.19
CA PRO A 583 -38.42 10.76 4.04
C PRO A 583 -39.19 12.01 3.62
N ALA A 584 -39.41 12.96 4.54
CA ALA A 584 -40.07 14.23 4.25
C ALA A 584 -39.26 15.14 3.31
N LEU A 585 -37.94 14.94 3.20
CA LEU A 585 -37.08 15.69 2.29
C LEU A 585 -37.04 15.09 0.87
N ARG A 586 -37.69 13.94 0.64
CA ARG A 586 -37.68 13.27 -0.66
C ARG A 586 -38.47 14.08 -1.69
N PRO A 587 -38.04 14.13 -2.97
CA PRO A 587 -38.78 14.80 -4.03
C PRO A 587 -40.19 14.21 -4.20
N GLY A 588 -41.18 15.06 -4.47
CA GLY A 588 -42.57 14.62 -4.59
C GLY A 588 -42.97 14.07 -5.96
N GLY A 589 -42.19 14.36 -7.01
CA GLY A 589 -42.47 13.94 -8.38
C GLY A 589 -41.82 12.61 -8.76
N GLU A 590 -42.27 12.04 -9.87
CA GLU A 590 -41.70 10.83 -10.49
C GLU A 590 -40.86 11.21 -11.71
N TYR A 591 -39.72 10.53 -11.89
CA TYR A 591 -38.87 10.75 -13.04
C TYR A 591 -39.32 9.89 -14.23
N GLY A 592 -40.07 10.47 -15.17
CA GLY A 592 -40.53 9.77 -16.37
C GLY A 592 -39.49 9.58 -17.49
N GLY A 593 -38.21 9.89 -17.26
CA GLY A 593 -37.17 9.87 -18.30
C GLY A 593 -36.40 8.55 -18.35
N ARG A 594 -36.31 7.91 -19.53
CA ARG A 594 -35.28 6.90 -19.76
C ARG A 594 -33.94 7.62 -19.92
N GLY A 595 -33.02 7.43 -18.97
CA GLY A 595 -31.67 7.96 -19.10
C GLY A 595 -31.00 7.44 -20.38
N LEU A 596 -30.29 8.31 -21.09
CA LEU A 596 -29.49 7.88 -22.24
C LEU A 596 -28.34 7.01 -21.73
N PRO A 597 -28.10 5.83 -22.33
CA PRO A 597 -26.93 5.04 -21.99
C PRO A 597 -25.65 5.79 -22.39
N LEU A 598 -24.55 5.53 -21.69
CA LEU A 598 -23.28 6.24 -21.92
C LEU A 598 -22.48 5.68 -23.10
N TRP A 599 -22.69 4.41 -23.48
CA TRP A 599 -21.93 3.75 -24.55
C TRP A 599 -21.89 4.49 -25.90
N PRO A 600 -22.92 5.24 -26.37
CA PRO A 600 -22.83 5.95 -27.64
C PRO A 600 -21.73 7.03 -27.63
N LEU A 601 -21.50 7.67 -26.48
CA LEU A 601 -20.44 8.66 -26.32
C LEU A 601 -19.06 8.00 -26.42
N SER A 602 -18.90 6.83 -25.82
CA SER A 602 -17.67 6.02 -25.89
C SER A 602 -17.36 5.59 -27.33
N VAL A 603 -18.37 5.17 -28.09
CA VAL A 603 -18.21 4.81 -29.51
C VAL A 603 -17.72 6.02 -30.32
N VAL A 604 -18.28 7.21 -30.10
CA VAL A 604 -17.82 8.43 -30.77
C VAL A 604 -16.37 8.75 -30.41
N LEU A 605 -16.00 8.67 -29.13
CA LEU A 605 -14.63 8.91 -28.67
C LEU A 605 -13.65 7.88 -29.25
N ALA A 606 -14.04 6.61 -29.33
CA ALA A 606 -13.22 5.54 -29.92
C ALA A 606 -12.93 5.80 -31.40
N VAL A 607 -13.96 6.18 -32.17
CA VAL A 607 -13.81 6.50 -33.59
C VAL A 607 -12.89 7.70 -33.79
N LEU A 608 -13.06 8.77 -32.98
CA LEU A 608 -12.19 9.95 -33.03
C LEU A 608 -10.74 9.61 -32.67
N TRP A 609 -10.53 8.74 -31.68
CA TRP A 609 -9.19 8.35 -31.26
C TRP A 609 -8.47 7.49 -32.31
N VAL A 610 -9.17 6.51 -32.89
CA VAL A 610 -8.63 5.70 -34.00
C VAL A 610 -8.28 6.58 -35.19
N ALA A 611 -9.15 7.55 -35.54
CA ALA A 611 -8.86 8.51 -36.59
C ALA A 611 -7.61 9.35 -36.27
N ALA A 612 -7.44 9.81 -35.03
CA ALA A 612 -6.26 10.55 -34.61
C ALA A 612 -4.97 9.72 -34.71
N LEU A 613 -4.98 8.46 -34.28
CA LEU A 613 -3.82 7.57 -34.38
C LEU A 613 -3.44 7.22 -35.82
N VAL A 614 -4.42 7.11 -36.72
CA VAL A 614 -4.19 6.75 -38.13
C VAL A 614 -3.77 7.96 -38.97
N LEU A 615 -4.30 9.15 -38.66
CA LEU A 615 -4.06 10.37 -39.43
C LEU A 615 -2.92 11.23 -38.89
N ALA A 616 -2.43 10.98 -37.67
CA ALA A 616 -1.25 11.64 -37.13
C ALA A 616 0.01 11.12 -37.86
N PRO A 617 0.75 11.99 -38.58
CA PRO A 617 1.92 11.62 -39.36
C PRO A 617 3.15 11.22 -38.51
#